data_AF-A0A1V1P655-F1
#
_entry.id   AF-A0A1V1P655-F1
#
_cell.length_a   1.000
_cell.length_b   1.000
_cell.length_c   1.000
_cell.angle_alpha   90.00
_cell.angle_beta   90.00
_cell.angle_gamma   90.00
#
_symmetry.space_group_name_H-M   'P 1'
#
loop_
_entity.id
_entity.type
_entity.pdbx_description
1 polymer ?
#
loop_
_entity_poly.entity_id
_entity_poly.type
_entity_poly.pdbx_seq_one_letter_code
_entity_poly.pdbx_strand_id
1 'polypeptide(L)'
;MSHNPHISNHAGKCIRCGLCMSVCPVYQVSLEETDVARGKMALLDWEKDQPNVKQLSRFQDAISRCLLCGACSQVCPNQVPTNNCIQQVRQKLPTTTREKLLMKSLSTVSKNGWSGRLFRKSASIFQTLIGKGLPEKSGMHLRFPLTSLTHRKYIPKLSANPFTTRYVLKKSPT
;
A
#
# COMPACT_ATOMS: atom_id res chain seq x y z
N MET A 1 19.41 8.36 7.37
CA MET A 1 19.15 7.75 6.04
C MET A 1 19.31 6.24 6.15
N SER A 2 18.36 5.43 5.68
CA SER A 2 18.42 3.95 5.81
C SER A 2 18.74 3.26 4.46
N HIS A 3 20.01 3.35 4.07
CA HIS A 3 20.55 2.59 2.93
C HIS A 3 20.54 1.10 3.31
N ASN A 4 19.78 0.26 2.59
CA ASN A 4 19.74 -1.18 2.85
C ASN A 4 20.62 -1.89 1.81
N PRO A 5 21.82 -2.39 2.17
CA PRO A 5 22.76 -2.97 1.22
C PRO A 5 22.20 -4.18 0.47
N HIS A 6 21.17 -4.83 1.02
CA HIS A 6 20.51 -5.96 0.38
C HIS A 6 19.79 -5.57 -0.92
N ILE A 7 19.13 -4.40 -0.99
CA ILE A 7 18.33 -4.03 -2.17
C ILE A 7 19.23 -3.68 -3.36
N SER A 8 20.29 -2.89 -3.10
CA SER A 8 21.25 -2.48 -4.13
C SER A 8 21.97 -3.67 -4.75
N ASN A 9 22.31 -4.68 -3.95
CA ASN A 9 22.98 -5.89 -4.43
C ASN A 9 22.08 -6.73 -5.35
N HIS A 10 20.77 -6.62 -5.24
CA HIS A 10 19.84 -7.29 -6.14
C HIS A 10 19.56 -6.47 -7.42
N ALA A 11 19.48 -5.14 -7.31
CA ALA A 11 19.28 -4.26 -8.46
C ALA A 11 20.45 -4.40 -9.47
N GLY A 12 21.70 -4.43 -8.98
CA GLY A 12 22.89 -4.62 -9.82
C GLY A 12 23.00 -5.98 -10.52
N LYS A 13 22.24 -6.99 -10.09
CA LYS A 13 22.17 -8.31 -10.77
C LYS A 13 21.25 -8.30 -12.00
N CYS A 14 20.49 -7.23 -12.21
CA CYS A 14 19.58 -7.13 -13.35
C CYS A 14 20.35 -6.78 -14.63
N ILE A 15 20.46 -7.72 -15.57
CA ILE A 15 21.03 -7.49 -16.91
C ILE A 15 20.06 -6.81 -17.88
N ARG A 16 18.88 -6.42 -17.40
CA ARG A 16 17.86 -5.73 -18.20
C ARG A 16 17.43 -6.49 -19.47
N CYS A 17 17.35 -7.82 -19.44
CA CYS A 17 16.97 -8.64 -20.61
C CYS A 17 15.52 -8.45 -21.13
N GLY A 18 14.62 -7.86 -20.34
CA GLY A 18 13.23 -7.57 -20.78
C GLY A 18 12.23 -8.72 -20.64
N LEU A 19 12.66 -9.92 -20.23
CA LEU A 19 11.76 -11.09 -20.08
C LEU A 19 10.56 -10.83 -19.15
N CYS A 20 10.77 -10.00 -18.13
CA CYS A 20 9.74 -9.56 -17.19
C CYS A 20 8.58 -8.77 -17.83
N MET A 21 8.75 -8.18 -19.02
CA MET A 21 7.70 -7.43 -19.72
C MET A 21 6.58 -8.37 -20.19
N SER A 22 6.95 -9.53 -20.72
CA SER A 22 5.99 -10.52 -21.26
C SER A 22 5.00 -11.05 -20.22
N VAL A 23 5.44 -11.16 -18.96
CA VAL A 23 4.67 -11.76 -17.86
C VAL A 23 3.99 -10.73 -16.95
N CYS A 24 4.25 -9.44 -17.12
CA CYS A 24 3.76 -8.43 -16.20
C CYS A 24 2.32 -8.00 -16.57
N PRO A 25 1.31 -8.23 -15.70
CA PRO A 25 -0.06 -7.86 -15.99
C PRO A 25 -0.27 -6.34 -16.01
N VAL A 26 0.55 -5.60 -15.25
CA VAL A 26 0.49 -4.12 -15.24
C VAL A 26 0.97 -3.56 -16.58
N TYR A 27 2.05 -4.14 -17.13
CA TYR A 27 2.61 -3.71 -18.41
C TYR A 27 1.64 -3.91 -19.58
N GLN A 28 0.85 -4.99 -19.55
CA GLN A 28 -0.17 -5.25 -20.57
C GLN A 28 -1.22 -4.14 -20.66
N VAL A 29 -1.43 -3.38 -19.57
CA VAL A 29 -2.40 -2.28 -19.52
C VAL A 29 -1.71 -0.93 -19.65
N SER A 30 -0.61 -0.69 -18.92
CA SER A 30 0.04 0.62 -18.91
C SER A 30 0.98 0.86 -20.08
N LEU A 31 1.58 -0.20 -20.64
CA LEU A 31 2.62 -0.15 -21.67
C LEU A 31 3.85 0.71 -21.32
N GLU A 32 3.98 1.13 -20.06
CA GLU A 32 5.10 1.93 -19.55
C GLU A 32 6.23 1.02 -19.03
N GLU A 33 7.46 1.18 -19.53
CA GLU A 33 8.62 0.40 -19.07
C GLU A 33 8.92 0.60 -17.57
N THR A 34 8.64 1.80 -17.04
CA THR A 34 8.79 2.16 -15.62
C THR A 34 7.95 1.29 -14.70
N ASP A 35 6.85 0.72 -15.19
CA ASP A 35 5.97 -0.14 -14.42
C ASP A 35 6.45 -1.59 -14.33
N VAL A 36 7.41 -1.99 -15.16
CA VAL A 36 7.93 -3.35 -15.25
C VAL A 36 9.08 -3.57 -14.27
N ALA A 37 9.35 -4.83 -13.89
CA ALA A 37 10.45 -5.19 -13.00
C ALA A 37 11.80 -4.57 -13.41
N ARG A 38 12.17 -4.63 -14.70
CA ARG A 38 13.41 -4.00 -15.23
C ARG A 38 13.45 -2.50 -14.94
N GLY A 39 12.40 -1.76 -15.32
CA GLY A 39 12.32 -0.32 -15.07
C GLY A 39 12.37 0.00 -13.58
N LYS A 40 11.69 -0.79 -12.75
CA LYS A 40 11.76 -0.63 -11.29
C LYS A 40 13.16 -0.90 -10.73
N MET A 41 13.87 -1.93 -11.19
CA MET A 41 15.24 -2.17 -10.74
C MET A 41 16.16 -1.01 -11.12
N ALA A 42 16.00 -0.42 -12.31
CA ALA A 42 16.72 0.78 -12.69
C ALA A 42 16.38 1.99 -11.79
N LEU A 43 15.12 2.15 -11.40
CA LEU A 43 14.71 3.18 -10.43
C LEU A 43 15.32 2.95 -9.05
N LEU A 44 15.41 1.70 -8.59
CA LEU A 44 16.05 1.37 -7.29
C LEU A 44 17.56 1.58 -7.33
N ASP A 45 18.19 1.32 -8.47
CA ASP A 45 19.61 1.61 -8.68
C ASP A 45 19.85 3.12 -8.70
N TRP A 46 18.98 3.89 -9.36
CA TRP A 46 19.05 5.36 -9.34
C TRP A 46 18.80 5.95 -7.93
N GLU A 47 17.88 5.36 -7.17
CA GLU A 47 17.60 5.74 -5.78
C GLU A 47 18.82 5.57 -4.86
N LYS A 48 19.71 4.61 -5.18
CA LYS A 48 20.96 4.38 -4.45
C LYS A 48 21.91 5.56 -4.60
N ASP A 49 22.10 6.02 -5.84
CA ASP A 49 23.02 7.11 -6.16
C ASP A 49 22.42 8.48 -5.79
N GLN A 50 21.09 8.61 -5.88
CA GLN A 50 20.37 9.85 -5.59
C GLN A 50 19.23 9.58 -4.57
N PRO A 51 19.48 9.77 -3.26
CA PRO A 51 18.51 9.41 -2.22
C PRO A 51 17.22 10.25 -2.23
N ASN A 52 17.23 11.42 -2.88
CA ASN A 52 16.07 12.31 -2.99
C ASN A 52 15.02 11.84 -4.01
N VAL A 53 15.35 10.86 -4.85
CA VAL A 53 14.46 10.30 -5.89
C VAL A 53 13.15 9.77 -5.32
N LYS A 54 13.16 9.24 -4.09
CA LYS A 54 11.96 8.74 -3.40
C LYS A 54 10.87 9.78 -3.22
N GLN A 55 11.24 11.06 -3.22
CA GLN A 55 10.30 12.17 -3.04
C GLN A 55 9.58 12.53 -4.33
N LEU A 56 10.07 12.05 -5.49
CA LEU A 56 9.45 12.32 -6.77
C LEU A 56 8.14 11.53 -6.91
N SER A 57 7.06 12.22 -7.26
CA SER A 57 5.73 11.60 -7.45
C SER A 57 5.77 10.43 -8.43
N ARG A 58 6.47 10.60 -9.56
CA ARG A 58 6.62 9.56 -10.59
C ARG A 58 7.29 8.29 -10.06
N PHE A 59 8.26 8.42 -9.15
CA PHE A 59 8.90 7.26 -8.51
C PHE A 59 7.90 6.52 -7.62
N GLN A 60 7.17 7.27 -6.78
CA GLN A 60 6.16 6.69 -5.87
C GLN A 60 5.04 6.01 -6.66
N ASP A 61 4.59 6.60 -7.76
CA ASP A 61 3.58 6.04 -8.64
C ASP A 61 4.06 4.74 -9.30
N ALA A 62 5.26 4.76 -9.90
CA ALA A 62 5.84 3.56 -10.51
C ALA A 62 5.96 2.43 -9.48
N ILE A 63 6.47 2.70 -8.27
CA ILE A 63 6.58 1.68 -7.22
C ILE A 63 5.21 1.22 -6.71
N SER A 64 4.21 2.10 -6.60
CA SER A 64 2.87 1.80 -6.06
C SER A 64 1.95 1.05 -7.03
N ARG A 65 2.17 1.13 -8.35
CA ARG A 65 1.41 0.36 -9.35
C ARG A 65 1.72 -1.15 -9.36
N CYS A 66 2.84 -1.59 -8.75
CA CYS A 66 3.18 -3.02 -8.69
C CYS A 66 2.11 -3.86 -7.93
N LEU A 67 1.65 -4.97 -8.51
CA LEU A 67 0.69 -5.85 -7.81
C LEU A 67 1.36 -6.83 -6.84
N LEU A 68 2.70 -6.87 -6.79
CA LEU A 68 3.48 -7.84 -6.02
C LEU A 68 3.14 -9.31 -6.37
N CYS A 69 2.69 -9.58 -7.60
CA CYS A 69 2.31 -10.93 -8.05
C CYS A 69 3.49 -11.93 -8.17
N GLY A 70 4.74 -11.46 -8.18
CA GLY A 70 5.93 -12.31 -8.19
C GLY A 70 6.29 -12.97 -9.54
N ALA A 71 5.44 -12.88 -10.56
CA ALA A 71 5.68 -13.51 -11.88
C ALA A 71 7.04 -13.13 -12.50
N CYS A 72 7.44 -11.86 -12.36
CA CYS A 72 8.73 -11.38 -12.85
C CYS A 72 9.95 -12.03 -12.17
N SER A 73 9.87 -12.36 -10.87
CA SER A 73 10.95 -13.02 -10.15
C SER A 73 11.09 -14.49 -10.58
N GLN A 74 9.96 -15.15 -10.91
CA GLN A 74 9.94 -16.57 -11.31
C GLN A 74 10.59 -16.82 -12.67
N VAL A 75 10.37 -15.92 -13.64
CA VAL A 75 10.96 -16.05 -14.98
C VAL A 75 12.37 -15.47 -15.09
N CYS A 76 12.90 -14.84 -14.03
CA CYS A 76 14.18 -14.16 -14.10
C CYS A 76 15.34 -15.17 -14.17
N PRO A 77 16.19 -15.16 -15.21
CA PRO A 77 17.34 -16.06 -15.29
C PRO A 77 18.36 -15.78 -14.19
N ASN A 78 18.48 -14.52 -13.77
CA ASN A 78 19.38 -14.09 -12.70
C ASN A 78 18.74 -14.19 -11.30
N GLN A 79 17.51 -14.73 -11.20
CA GLN A 79 16.79 -14.98 -9.95
C GLN A 79 16.72 -13.73 -9.04
N VAL A 80 16.53 -12.55 -9.65
CA VAL A 80 16.43 -11.30 -8.89
C VAL A 80 15.09 -11.30 -8.15
N PRO A 81 15.07 -11.18 -6.80
CA PRO A 81 13.84 -11.21 -6.01
C PRO A 81 13.13 -9.84 -6.05
N THR A 82 12.67 -9.43 -7.24
CA THR A 82 12.10 -8.11 -7.49
C THR A 82 10.91 -7.80 -6.58
N ASN A 83 10.00 -8.75 -6.37
CA ASN A 83 8.88 -8.62 -5.44
C ASN A 83 9.31 -8.19 -4.03
N ASN A 84 10.34 -8.82 -3.47
CA ASN A 84 10.85 -8.50 -2.13
C ASN A 84 11.49 -7.12 -2.09
N CYS A 85 12.29 -6.77 -3.10
CA CYS A 85 12.90 -5.44 -3.22
C CYS A 85 11.82 -4.34 -3.23
N ILE A 86 10.78 -4.51 -4.05
CA ILE A 86 9.69 -3.53 -4.16
C ILE A 86 8.86 -3.45 -2.88
N GLN A 87 8.61 -4.58 -2.20
CA GLN A 87 7.93 -4.58 -0.91
C GLN A 87 8.71 -3.77 0.14
N GLN A 88 10.04 -3.94 0.23
CA GLN A 88 10.87 -3.17 1.16
C GLN A 88 10.87 -1.68 0.84
N VAL A 89 10.90 -1.31 -0.44
CA VAL A 89 10.88 0.10 -0.87
C VAL A 89 9.53 0.73 -0.57
N ARG A 90 8.42 0.02 -0.80
CA ARG A 90 7.06 0.47 -0.45
C ARG A 90 6.92 0.84 1.01
N GLN A 91 7.50 0.05 1.91
CA GLN A 91 7.50 0.34 3.35
C GLN A 91 8.25 1.64 3.71
N LYS A 92 9.19 2.05 2.85
CA LYS A 92 10.01 3.26 3.02
C LYS A 92 9.51 4.48 2.26
N LEU A 93 8.44 4.36 1.46
CA LEU A 93 7.89 5.49 0.73
C LEU A 93 7.39 6.57 1.69
N PRO A 94 7.60 7.87 1.37
CA PRO A 94 7.14 8.95 2.22
C PRO A 94 5.61 9.02 2.20
N THR A 95 4.97 8.62 3.29
CA THR A 95 3.54 8.90 3.53
C THR A 95 3.36 10.36 3.92
N THR A 96 2.27 10.98 3.50
CA THR A 96 1.95 12.35 3.91
C THR A 96 1.95 12.48 5.44
N THR A 97 2.51 13.58 5.97
CA THR A 97 2.62 13.83 7.42
C THR A 97 1.27 13.69 8.12
N ARG A 98 0.20 14.12 7.45
CA ARG A 98 -1.19 14.02 7.94
C ARG A 98 -1.68 12.58 8.07
N GLU A 99 -1.40 11.71 7.10
CA GLU A 99 -1.75 10.29 7.19
C GLU A 99 -0.95 9.59 8.29
N LYS A 100 0.33 9.93 8.45
CA LYS A 100 1.20 9.37 9.50
C LYS A 100 0.69 9.70 10.90
N LEU A 101 0.31 10.96 11.13
CA LEU A 101 -0.28 11.42 12.39
C LEU A 101 -1.65 10.79 12.65
N LEU A 102 -2.49 10.71 11.62
CA LEU A 102 -3.81 10.07 11.70
C LEU A 102 -3.67 8.59 12.07
N MET A 103 -2.82 7.83 11.37
CA MET A 103 -2.61 6.41 11.63
C MET A 103 -1.99 6.17 13.01
N LYS A 104 -1.06 7.02 13.47
CA LYS A 104 -0.48 6.93 14.82
C LYS A 104 -1.56 7.15 15.89
N SER A 105 -2.37 8.20 15.75
CA SER A 105 -3.49 8.50 16.66
C SER A 105 -4.51 7.36 16.70
N LEU A 106 -4.93 6.87 15.52
CA LEU A 106 -5.87 5.76 15.40
C LEU A 106 -5.33 4.48 16.06
N SER A 107 -4.03 4.19 15.87
CA SER A 107 -3.40 3.00 16.44
C SER A 107 -3.30 3.04 17.97
N THR A 108 -3.07 4.22 18.55
CA THR A 108 -3.04 4.42 20.00
C THR A 108 -4.44 4.25 20.60
N VAL A 109 -5.45 4.86 19.97
CA VAL A 109 -6.85 4.76 20.39
C VAL A 109 -7.36 3.32 20.25
N SER A 110 -7.01 2.62 19.17
CA SER A 110 -7.46 1.24 18.94
C SER A 110 -6.82 0.21 19.87
N LYS A 111 -5.61 0.45 20.39
CA LYS A 111 -4.87 -0.47 21.27
C LYS A 111 -5.34 -0.41 22.72
N ASN A 112 -5.86 0.73 23.16
CA ASN A 112 -6.32 0.89 24.54
C ASN A 112 -7.65 0.15 24.75
N GLY A 113 -7.73 -0.73 25.76
CA GLY A 113 -8.72 -1.82 25.80
C GLY A 113 -10.19 -1.38 25.82
N TRP A 114 -10.51 -0.38 26.64
CA TRP A 114 -11.87 0.16 26.76
C TRP A 114 -12.17 1.22 25.69
N SER A 115 -11.30 2.21 25.51
CA SER A 115 -11.48 3.29 24.54
C SER A 115 -11.44 2.80 23.08
N GLY A 116 -10.60 1.83 22.76
CA GLY A 116 -10.59 1.17 21.45
C GLY A 116 -11.84 0.33 21.19
N ARG A 117 -12.48 -0.22 22.24
CA ARG A 117 -13.77 -0.92 22.11
C ARG A 117 -14.91 0.07 21.81
N LEU A 118 -14.95 1.18 22.54
CA LEU A 118 -15.92 2.27 22.30
C LEU A 118 -15.75 2.85 20.90
N PHE A 119 -14.51 3.18 20.51
CA PHE A 119 -14.19 3.73 19.19
C PHE A 119 -14.63 2.81 18.04
N ARG A 120 -14.44 1.49 18.16
CA ARG A 120 -14.86 0.54 17.12
C ARG A 120 -16.38 0.43 16.99
N LYS A 121 -17.11 0.44 18.12
CA LYS A 121 -18.59 0.43 18.11
C LYS A 121 -19.14 1.74 17.53
N SER A 122 -18.63 2.88 18.00
CA SER A 122 -19.06 4.19 17.50
C SER A 122 -18.72 4.37 16.02
N ALA A 123 -17.57 3.89 15.57
CA ALA A 123 -17.18 3.93 14.16
C ALA A 123 -18.16 3.16 13.25
N SER A 124 -18.71 2.02 13.70
CA SER A 124 -19.70 1.26 12.90
C SER A 124 -21.01 2.02 12.71
N ILE A 125 -21.48 2.71 13.76
CA ILE A 125 -22.69 3.53 13.74
C ILE A 125 -22.43 4.79 12.90
N PHE A 126 -21.29 5.45 13.13
CA PHE A 126 -20.90 6.68 12.46
C PHE A 126 -20.63 6.46 10.95
N GLN A 127 -20.11 5.29 10.56
CA GLN A 127 -19.96 4.95 9.14
C GLN A 127 -21.30 4.88 8.42
N THR A 128 -22.39 4.48 9.08
CA THR A 128 -23.71 4.49 8.41
C THR A 128 -24.20 5.90 8.06
N LEU A 129 -23.74 6.91 8.81
CA LEU A 129 -24.07 8.31 8.61
C LEU A 129 -23.15 8.99 7.59
N ILE A 130 -21.91 8.52 7.44
CA ILE A 130 -20.86 9.20 6.64
C ILE A 130 -20.42 8.43 5.39
N GLY A 131 -20.55 7.10 5.38
CA GLY A 131 -19.83 6.23 4.47
C GLY A 131 -20.70 5.14 3.88
N LYS A 132 -21.70 5.51 3.08
CA LYS A 132 -22.10 4.67 1.95
C LYS A 132 -21.30 5.17 0.75
N GLY A 133 -20.30 4.39 0.32
CA GLY A 133 -19.52 4.69 -0.87
C GLY A 133 -20.47 4.76 -2.07
N LEU A 134 -20.60 5.93 -2.66
CA LEU A 134 -21.47 6.16 -3.81
C LEU A 134 -20.59 6.10 -5.06
N PRO A 135 -20.85 5.20 -6.02
CA PRO A 135 -20.18 5.25 -7.30
C PRO A 135 -20.50 6.60 -7.97
N GLU A 136 -19.51 7.26 -8.58
CA GLU A 136 -19.67 8.58 -9.24
C GLU A 136 -20.85 8.62 -10.24
N LYS A 137 -21.22 7.46 -10.78
CA LYS A 137 -22.36 7.28 -11.70
C LYS A 137 -23.75 7.42 -11.05
N SER A 138 -23.85 7.50 -9.73
CA SER A 138 -25.13 7.39 -9.02
C SER A 138 -25.84 8.72 -8.70
N GLY A 139 -25.30 9.87 -9.15
CA GLY A 139 -25.96 11.19 -9.04
C GLY A 139 -26.30 11.64 -7.60
N MET A 140 -25.82 10.92 -6.59
CA MET A 140 -26.12 11.11 -5.19
C MET A 140 -24.93 11.77 -4.49
N HIS A 141 -25.17 12.93 -3.89
CA HIS A 141 -24.16 13.66 -3.10
C HIS A 141 -24.41 13.43 -1.60
N LEU A 142 -23.33 13.13 -0.86
CA LEU A 142 -23.38 13.07 0.60
C LEU A 142 -23.66 14.47 1.16
N ARG A 143 -24.59 14.57 2.11
CA ARG A 143 -24.93 15.82 2.81
C ARG A 143 -23.71 16.48 3.48
N PHE A 144 -22.71 15.69 3.85
CA PHE A 144 -21.41 16.15 4.33
C PHE A 144 -20.29 15.48 3.52
N PRO A 145 -19.77 16.12 2.46
CA PRO A 145 -18.72 15.53 1.63
C PRO A 145 -17.36 15.64 2.34
N LEU A 146 -16.95 14.59 3.05
CA LEU A 146 -15.56 14.44 3.50
C LEU A 146 -14.67 13.97 2.34
N THR A 147 -14.56 14.80 1.30
CA THR A 147 -13.82 14.57 0.03
C THR A 147 -12.34 14.26 0.27
N SER A 148 -11.76 14.76 1.36
CA SER A 148 -10.33 14.58 1.67
C SER A 148 -9.97 13.16 2.13
N LEU A 149 -10.93 12.38 2.65
CA LEU A 149 -10.70 11.00 3.11
C LEU A 149 -11.09 9.94 2.06
N THR A 150 -11.82 10.34 1.02
CA THR A 150 -12.62 9.40 0.20
C THR A 150 -12.25 9.38 -1.28
N HIS A 151 -11.29 10.19 -1.74
CA HIS A 151 -11.01 10.35 -3.18
C HIS A 151 -10.54 9.06 -3.91
N ARG A 152 -10.07 8.01 -3.18
CA ARG A 152 -9.69 6.70 -3.77
C ARG A 152 -9.87 5.47 -2.86
N LYS A 153 -10.44 5.61 -1.66
CA LYS A 153 -10.53 4.52 -0.68
C LYS A 153 -11.98 4.06 -0.52
N TYR A 154 -12.32 2.92 -1.12
CA TYR A 154 -13.54 2.18 -0.78
C TYR A 154 -13.38 1.63 0.65
N ILE A 155 -14.07 2.23 1.62
CA ILE A 155 -14.04 1.78 3.01
C ILE A 155 -15.17 0.75 3.19
N PRO A 156 -14.86 -0.54 3.42
CA PRO A 156 -15.89 -1.57 3.60
C PRO A 156 -16.71 -1.30 4.87
N LYS A 157 -17.97 -1.77 4.91
CA LYS A 157 -18.82 -1.66 6.11
C LYS A 157 -18.13 -2.30 7.32
N LEU A 158 -17.94 -1.53 8.37
CA LEU A 158 -17.39 -1.98 9.64
C LEU A 158 -18.46 -2.79 10.38
N SER A 159 -18.08 -3.98 10.85
CA SER A 159 -18.95 -4.84 11.66
C SER A 159 -19.20 -4.21 13.03
N ALA A 160 -20.46 -4.18 13.47
CA ALA A 160 -20.86 -3.75 14.81
C ALA A 160 -20.14 -4.52 15.92
N ASN A 161 -19.81 -5.79 15.65
CA ASN A 161 -18.99 -6.64 16.50
C ASN A 161 -17.63 -6.84 15.82
N PRO A 162 -16.56 -6.12 16.24
CA PRO A 162 -15.25 -6.23 15.61
C PRO A 162 -14.63 -7.60 15.86
N PHE A 163 -13.75 -8.03 14.96
CA PHE A 163 -13.05 -9.32 15.01
C PHE A 163 -12.43 -9.61 16.39
N THR A 164 -11.78 -8.61 16.99
CA THR A 164 -11.16 -8.74 18.32
C THR A 164 -12.15 -9.10 19.42
N THR A 165 -13.38 -8.58 19.37
CA THR A 165 -14.41 -8.91 20.36
C THR A 165 -14.95 -10.33 20.14
N ARG A 166 -15.06 -10.77 18.88
CA ARG A 166 -15.51 -12.12 18.53
C ARG A 166 -14.50 -13.20 18.95
N TYR A 167 -13.20 -12.95 18.77
CA TYR A 167 -12.15 -13.96 19.00
C TYR A 167 -11.57 -13.95 20.42
N VAL A 168 -11.43 -12.79 21.07
CA VAL A 168 -10.84 -12.72 22.43
C VAL A 168 -11.79 -13.30 23.49
N LEU A 169 -13.12 -13.15 23.31
CA LEU A 169 -14.12 -13.74 24.23
C LEU A 169 -14.21 -15.27 24.15
N LYS A 170 -13.67 -15.90 23.10
CA LYS A 170 -13.62 -17.37 22.98
C LYS A 170 -12.39 -17.99 23.65
N LYS A 171 -11.42 -17.16 24.07
CA LYS A 171 -10.15 -17.58 24.68
C LYS A 171 -10.04 -17.22 26.17
N SER A 172 -11.12 -16.73 26.80
CA SER A 172 -11.14 -16.61 28.26
C SER A 172 -11.27 -18.03 28.84
N PRO A 173 -10.27 -18.53 29.58
CA PRO A 173 -10.39 -19.83 30.22
C PRO A 173 -11.53 -19.78 31.23
N THR A 174 -12.51 -20.67 31.08
CA THR A 174 -13.27 -21.21 32.22
C THR A 174 -12.32 -22.02 33.09
#